data_AF-A0A5H2XK88-F1
#
_entry.id   AF-A0A5H2XK88-F1
#
_cell.length_a   1.000
_cell.length_b   1.000
_cell.length_c   1.000
_cell.angle_alpha   90.00
_cell.angle_beta   90.00
_cell.angle_gamma   90.00
#
_symmetry.space_group_name_H-M   'P 1'
#
loop_
_entity.id
_entity.type
_entity.pdbx_description
1 polymer ?
#
loop_
_entity_poly.entity_id
_entity_poly.type
_entity_poly.pdbx_seq_one_letter_code
_entity_poly.pdbx_strand_id
1 'polypeptide(L)'
;MPGGIHVWHMPALTEIFGDDSVLQFGGGTLGHPWGNAPGAVANRVALEACVQARNEGRDLAREGNEIIREASKWSPELAAACEIWKEIKFEFQAMDTLARKFYGKMAIPFDVV
;
A
#
# COMPACT_ATOMS: atom_id res chain seq x y z
N MET A 1 5.20 10.34 -0.93
CA MET A 1 4.79 10.40 -2.35
C MET A 1 3.32 10.82 -2.45
N PRO A 2 2.94 11.92 -3.14
CA PRO A 2 1.55 12.34 -3.29
C PRO A 2 1.03 12.02 -4.70
N GLY A 3 0.43 10.85 -4.90
CA GLY A 3 -0.30 10.57 -6.15
C GLY A 3 -0.61 9.08 -6.35
N GLY A 4 -1.89 8.72 -6.37
CA GLY A 4 -2.36 7.39 -6.78
C GLY A 4 -2.24 6.25 -5.77
N ILE A 5 -1.82 6.50 -4.52
CA ILE A 5 -1.65 5.43 -3.52
C ILE A 5 -2.94 5.13 -2.73
N HIS A 6 -3.19 3.84 -2.44
CA HIS A 6 -4.30 3.30 -1.65
C HIS A 6 -3.82 2.12 -0.78
N VAL A 7 -4.72 1.53 0.01
CA VAL A 7 -4.39 0.54 1.07
C VAL A 7 -3.58 -0.66 0.60
N TRP A 8 -3.78 -1.15 -0.63
CA TRP A 8 -2.99 -2.25 -1.21
C TRP A 8 -1.51 -1.91 -1.44
N HIS A 9 -1.14 -0.64 -1.47
CA HIS A 9 0.27 -0.23 -1.57
C HIS A 9 0.96 -0.17 -0.21
N MET A 10 0.23 -0.26 0.90
CA MET A 10 0.79 -0.08 2.25
C MET A 10 1.98 -1.01 2.57
N PRO A 11 1.94 -2.32 2.25
CA PRO A 11 3.08 -3.20 2.52
C PRO A 11 4.34 -2.76 1.78
N ALA A 12 4.25 -2.50 0.48
CA ALA A 12 5.37 -2.05 -0.33
C ALA A 12 5.90 -0.67 0.10
N LEU A 13 5.01 0.26 0.45
CA LEU A 13 5.41 1.58 0.94
C LEU A 13 6.15 1.49 2.28
N THR A 14 5.68 0.64 3.20
CA THR A 14 6.31 0.41 4.51
C THR A 14 7.68 -0.23 4.35
N GLU A 15 7.81 -1.18 3.41
CA GLU A 15 9.08 -1.85 3.09
C GLU A 15 10.10 -0.89 2.48
N ILE A 16 9.68 -0.06 1.51
CA ILE A 16 10.59 0.80 0.74
C ILE A 16 11.03 2.03 1.53
N PHE A 17 10.10 2.69 2.22
CA PHE A 17 10.36 3.99 2.84
C PHE A 17 10.64 3.91 4.33
N GLY A 18 10.27 2.83 5.00
CA GLY A 18 10.47 2.66 6.45
C GLY A 18 9.68 3.68 7.29
N ASP A 19 10.07 3.78 8.57
CA ASP A 19 9.32 4.50 9.60
C ASP A 19 9.40 6.03 9.47
N ASP A 20 10.53 6.56 9.02
CA ASP A 20 10.78 8.01 8.90
C ASP A 20 10.24 8.57 7.57
N SER A 21 9.00 8.23 7.25
CA SER A 21 8.34 8.61 6.01
C SER A 21 6.92 9.13 6.23
N VAL A 22 6.45 9.96 5.29
CA VAL A 22 5.06 10.42 5.26
C VAL A 22 4.36 9.79 4.06
N LEU A 23 3.39 8.92 4.35
CA LEU A 23 2.55 8.28 3.35
C LEU A 23 1.24 9.06 3.20
N GLN A 24 1.11 9.83 2.11
CA GLN A 24 -0.02 10.73 1.90
C GLN A 24 -1.08 10.10 0.98
N PHE A 25 -2.23 9.75 1.55
CA PHE A 25 -3.37 9.15 0.84
C PHE A 25 -4.43 10.20 0.50
N GLY A 26 -4.23 10.97 -0.57
CA GLY A 26 -5.21 11.95 -1.05
C GLY A 26 -6.49 11.29 -1.58
N GLY A 27 -6.43 10.79 -2.82
CA GLY A 27 -7.54 10.02 -3.43
C GLY A 27 -7.88 8.75 -2.65
N GLY A 28 -6.87 8.08 -2.08
CA GLY A 28 -7.06 6.89 -1.23
C GLY A 28 -7.81 7.13 0.09
N THR A 29 -7.99 8.39 0.52
CA THR A 29 -8.86 8.73 1.67
C THR A 29 -10.20 9.28 1.20
N LEU A 30 -10.17 10.29 0.32
CA LEU A 30 -11.37 11.00 -0.12
C LEU A 30 -12.30 10.15 -0.99
N GLY A 31 -11.76 9.13 -1.66
CA GLY A 31 -12.54 8.20 -2.49
C GLY A 31 -13.15 7.02 -1.71
N HIS A 32 -13.04 6.99 -0.38
CA HIS A 32 -13.64 5.93 0.43
C HIS A 32 -15.18 6.01 0.40
N PRO A 33 -15.91 4.89 0.20
CA PRO A 33 -17.36 4.91 -0.04
C PRO A 33 -18.17 5.42 1.16
N TRP A 34 -17.58 5.38 2.35
CA TRP A 34 -18.20 5.87 3.60
C TRP A 34 -17.65 7.24 4.06
N GLY A 35 -16.93 7.94 3.19
CA GLY A 35 -16.40 9.27 3.44
C GLY A 35 -15.02 9.29 4.10
N ASN A 36 -14.55 10.50 4.40
CA ASN A 36 -13.15 10.77 4.72
C ASN A 36 -12.66 10.11 6.01
N ALA A 37 -13.48 10.13 7.07
CA ALA A 37 -13.07 9.56 8.36
C ALA A 37 -12.87 8.04 8.25
N PRO A 38 -13.81 7.25 7.67
CA PRO A 38 -13.56 5.85 7.35
C PRO A 38 -12.36 5.62 6.42
N GLY A 39 -12.15 6.47 5.40
CA GLY A 39 -10.96 6.39 4.56
C GLY A 39 -9.65 6.56 5.34
N ALA A 40 -9.62 7.49 6.30
CA ALA A 40 -8.46 7.68 7.16
C ALA A 40 -8.24 6.49 8.10
N VAL A 41 -9.34 5.91 8.63
CA VAL A 41 -9.29 4.69 9.45
C VAL A 41 -8.72 3.52 8.65
N ALA A 42 -9.19 3.29 7.42
CA ALA A 42 -8.68 2.23 6.56
C ALA A 42 -7.16 2.34 6.33
N ASN A 43 -6.67 3.55 6.01
CA ASN A 43 -5.23 3.79 5.83
C ASN A 43 -4.45 3.57 7.14
N ARG A 44 -5.00 3.98 8.28
CA ARG A 44 -4.37 3.78 9.59
C ARG A 44 -4.25 2.31 9.95
N VAL A 45 -5.34 1.55 9.80
CA VAL A 45 -5.37 0.11 10.09
C VAL A 45 -4.40 -0.65 9.20
N ALA A 46 -4.39 -0.36 7.90
CA ALA A 46 -3.44 -0.98 6.97
C ALA A 46 -1.98 -0.71 7.38
N LEU A 47 -1.64 0.53 7.76
CA LEU A 47 -0.29 0.89 8.19
C LEU A 47 0.11 0.15 9.47
N GLU A 48 -0.74 0.16 10.49
CA GLU A 48 -0.44 -0.51 11.76
C GLU A 48 -0.28 -2.03 11.59
N ALA A 49 -1.12 -2.66 10.76
CA ALA A 49 -1.00 -4.08 10.44
C ALA A 49 0.33 -4.40 9.73
N CYS A 50 0.76 -3.57 8.77
CA CYS A 50 2.04 -3.73 8.10
C CYS A 50 3.23 -3.53 9.06
N VAL A 51 3.19 -2.50 9.91
CA VAL A 51 4.24 -2.23 10.89
C VAL A 51 4.33 -3.37 11.91
N GLN A 52 3.19 -3.87 12.41
CA GLN A 52 3.17 -5.01 13.31
C GLN A 52 3.78 -6.25 12.66
N ALA A 53 3.32 -6.62 11.47
CA ALA A 53 3.83 -7.79 10.74
C ALA A 53 5.33 -7.71 10.48
N ARG A 54 5.83 -6.53 10.06
CA ARG A 54 7.27 -6.28 9.87
C ARG A 54 8.04 -6.46 11.18
N ASN A 55 7.52 -5.90 12.28
CA ASN A 55 8.16 -6.00 13.59
C ASN A 55 8.14 -7.44 14.15
N GLU A 56 7.18 -8.26 13.75
CA GLU A 56 7.12 -9.71 14.01
C GLU A 56 8.02 -10.53 13.08
N GLY A 57 8.74 -9.89 12.16
CA GLY A 57 9.70 -10.52 11.26
C GLY A 57 9.10 -11.11 9.99
N ARG A 58 7.86 -10.75 9.63
CA ARG A 58 7.23 -11.17 8.37
C ARG A 58 7.79 -10.43 7.17
N ASP A 59 7.82 -11.09 6.01
CA ASP A 59 8.30 -10.51 4.75
C ASP A 59 7.16 -9.75 4.07
N LEU A 60 7.15 -8.42 4.16
CA LEU A 60 6.09 -7.58 3.59
C LEU A 60 6.01 -7.67 2.05
N ALA A 61 7.13 -7.94 1.38
CA ALA A 61 7.15 -8.06 -0.08
C ALA A 61 6.45 -9.33 -0.57
N ARG A 62 6.44 -10.39 0.26
CA ARG A 62 5.80 -11.67 -0.06
C ARG A 62 4.43 -11.85 0.58
N GLU A 63 4.27 -11.37 1.82
CA GLU A 63 3.10 -11.63 2.67
C GLU A 63 2.15 -10.43 2.78
N GLY A 64 2.51 -9.28 2.19
CA GLY A 64 1.78 -8.02 2.33
C GLY A 64 0.29 -8.11 2.03
N ASN A 65 -0.08 -8.82 0.96
CA ASN A 65 -1.48 -8.98 0.59
C ASN A 65 -2.28 -9.83 1.57
N GLU A 66 -1.65 -10.84 2.18
CA GLU A 66 -2.29 -11.63 3.23
C GLU A 66 -2.49 -10.79 4.49
N ILE A 67 -1.48 -10.01 4.89
CA ILE A 67 -1.57 -9.10 6.05
C ILE A 67 -2.76 -8.15 5.90
N ILE A 68 -2.90 -7.50 4.74
CA ILE A 68 -4.03 -6.60 4.47
C ILE A 68 -5.36 -7.36 4.52
N ARG A 69 -5.45 -8.55 3.92
CA ARG A 69 -6.68 -9.36 3.95
C ARG A 69 -7.06 -9.81 5.36
N GLU A 70 -6.09 -10.19 6.20
CA GLU A 70 -6.35 -10.54 7.60
C GLU A 70 -6.84 -9.33 8.40
N ALA A 71 -6.24 -8.15 8.19
CA ALA A 71 -6.69 -6.91 8.82
C ALA A 71 -8.12 -6.52 8.41
N SER A 72 -8.48 -6.72 7.12
CA SER A 72 -9.82 -6.47 6.60
C SER A 72 -10.91 -7.34 7.24
N LYS A 73 -10.58 -8.50 7.83
CA LYS A 73 -11.58 -9.35 8.49
C LYS A 73 -12.19 -8.70 9.73
N TRP A 74 -11.47 -7.79 10.38
CA TRP A 74 -11.91 -7.13 11.61
C TRP A 74 -12.05 -5.61 11.49
N SER A 75 -11.51 -4.98 10.43
CA SER A 75 -11.79 -3.57 10.10
C SER A 75 -12.73 -3.47 8.89
N PRO A 76 -14.00 -3.08 9.10
CA PRO A 76 -14.95 -2.92 8.00
C PRO A 76 -14.55 -1.77 7.05
N GLU A 77 -13.92 -0.70 7.56
CA GLU A 77 -13.41 0.41 6.74
C GLU A 77 -12.29 -0.08 5.80
N LEU A 78 -11.35 -0.87 6.31
CA LEU A 78 -10.30 -1.44 5.49
C LEU A 78 -10.88 -2.41 4.45
N ALA A 79 -11.85 -3.25 4.84
CA ALA A 79 -12.52 -4.15 3.89
C ALA A 79 -13.19 -3.38 2.74
N ALA A 80 -13.92 -2.30 3.05
CA ALA A 80 -14.54 -1.47 2.04
C ALA A 80 -13.50 -0.79 1.12
N ALA A 81 -12.41 -0.27 1.68
CA ALA A 81 -11.31 0.28 0.89
C ALA A 81 -10.66 -0.77 -0.03
N CYS A 82 -10.44 -1.98 0.48
CA CYS A 82 -9.87 -3.10 -0.27
C CYS A 82 -10.70 -3.43 -1.50
N GLU A 83 -12.03 -3.49 -1.38
CA GLU A 83 -12.93 -3.80 -2.49
C GLU A 83 -12.92 -2.73 -3.59
N ILE A 84 -12.84 -1.45 -3.21
CA ILE A 84 -12.85 -0.34 -4.17
C ILE A 84 -11.56 -0.28 -5.00
N TRP A 85 -10.41 -0.53 -4.38
CA TRP A 85 -9.12 -0.27 -5.01
C TRP A 85 -8.37 -1.53 -5.50
N LYS A 86 -8.98 -2.73 -5.43
CA LYS A 86 -8.29 -4.01 -5.72
C LYS A 86 -7.76 -4.17 -7.14
N GLU A 87 -8.36 -3.51 -8.13
CA GLU A 87 -7.96 -3.64 -9.55
C GLU A 87 -7.08 -2.49 -10.04
N ILE A 88 -6.81 -1.50 -9.19
CA ILE A 88 -6.12 -0.28 -9.61
C ILE A 88 -4.61 -0.48 -9.43
N LYS A 89 -3.90 -0.48 -10.56
CA LYS A 89 -2.43 -0.56 -10.64
C LYS A 89 -1.91 0.53 -11.57
N PHE A 90 -0.73 1.05 -11.27
CA PHE A 90 -0.04 2.01 -12.12
C PHE A 90 1.27 1.42 -12.63
N GLU A 91 1.21 0.76 -13.78
CA GLU A 91 2.35 0.09 -14.40
C GLU A 91 2.78 0.84 -15.67
N PHE A 92 3.83 1.64 -15.55
CA PHE A 92 4.41 2.40 -16.65
C PHE A 92 5.93 2.25 -16.67
N GLN A 93 6.53 2.36 -17.84
CA GLN A 93 7.99 2.36 -17.96
C GLN A 93 8.57 3.65 -17.36
N ALA A 94 9.52 3.50 -16.42
CA ALA A 94 10.27 4.63 -15.90
C ALA A 94 11.11 5.27 -17.01
N MET A 95 10.95 6.59 -17.19
CA MET A 95 11.71 7.36 -18.18
C MET A 95 13.09 7.75 -17.67
N ASP A 96 13.17 8.16 -16.40
CA ASP A 96 14.43 8.43 -15.73
C ASP A 96 14.97 7.12 -15.12
N THR A 97 16.03 6.59 -15.72
CA THR A 97 16.65 5.33 -15.31
C THR A 97 18.16 5.52 -15.20
N LEU A 98 18.77 4.81 -14.25
CA LEU A 98 20.23 4.80 -14.12
C LEU A 98 20.86 4.23 -15.40
N ALA A 99 21.84 4.94 -15.95
CA ALA A 99 22.52 4.58 -17.21
C ALA A 99 23.24 3.21 -17.18
N ARG A 100 23.47 2.63 -16.00
CA ARG A 100 24.04 1.29 -15.84
C ARG A 100 22.90 0.28 -15.77
N LYS A 101 22.75 -0.52 -16.84
CA LYS A 101 21.90 -1.71 -16.90
C LYS A 101 22.22 -2.68 -15.74
N PHE A 102 21.61 -2.45 -14.59
CA PHE A 102 21.22 -3.53 -13.69
C PHE A 102 19.77 -3.82 -14.03
N TYR A 103 19.54 -4.97 -14.67
CA TYR A 103 18.21 -5.47 -14.98
C TYR A 103 17.44 -5.66 -13.68
N GLY A 104 16.56 -4.73 -13.40
CA GLY A 104 15.49 -4.81 -12.41
C GLY A 104 14.61 -3.61 -12.69
N LYS A 105 13.37 -3.83 -13.13
CA LYS A 105 12.38 -2.76 -13.24
C LYS A 105 12.44 -1.97 -11.92
N MET A 106 12.82 -0.70 -11.93
CA MET A 106 12.45 0.20 -10.84
C MET A 106 10.97 0.55 -11.02
N ALA A 107 10.16 -0.50 -11.04
CA ALA A 107 8.79 -0.42 -10.60
C ALA A 107 8.91 -0.52 -9.09
N ILE A 108 8.18 0.32 -8.36
CA ILE A 108 7.65 -0.13 -7.08
C ILE A 108 7.02 -1.49 -7.44
N PRO A 109 7.47 -2.63 -6.91
CA PRO A 109 6.98 -3.92 -7.38
C PRO A 109 5.49 -4.02 -7.00
N PHE A 110 4.63 -3.52 -7.88
CA PHE A 110 3.17 -3.60 -7.81
C PHE A 110 2.67 -4.99 -8.27
N ASP A 111 3.61 -5.91 -8.53
CA ASP A 111 3.39 -7.29 -8.97
C ASP A 111 2.93 -8.24 -7.84
N VAL A 112 2.48 -7.74 -6.68
CA VAL A 112 2.05 -8.64 -5.57
C VAL A 112 0.57 -9.03 -5.66
N VAL A 113 -0.24 -8.43 -6.54
CA VAL A 113 -1.66 -8.80 -6.74
C VAL A 113 -1.81 -9.92 -7.76
#